data_AF-A0A812CKM4-F1
#
_entry.id   AF-A0A812CKM4-F1
#
_cell.length_a   1.000
_cell.length_b   1.000
_cell.length_c   1.000
_cell.angle_alpha   90.00
_cell.angle_beta   90.00
_cell.angle_gamma   90.00
#
_symmetry.space_group_name_H-M   'P 1'
#
loop_
_entity.id
_entity.type
_entity.pdbx_description
1 polymer ?
#
loop_
_entity_poly.entity_id
_entity_poly.type
_entity_poly.pdbx_seq_one_letter_code
_entity_poly.pdbx_strand_id
1 'polypeptide(L)'
;MNYTEEKLGQAEKTELDAHFENLLQRSDKTKQWTEKLLRSSETLLQPNPSVRMEDFFYEKMDKKKRDRYTNAEQLGQVMIDSGNDYGPGTAYGNSLIKCGQTQMQIGNAEKEFVQSACNNFLQPLKNFLEGDMRTIQKEKKILENKRLDLDACKNRLRKAKTQAGQQQDDAVAKAEADLRVAQSEFDRQAEITKLLLEGISSTHAHHLRCLNDFIEAQMNYYAQCHQYMVDLRKQMGSIPADN
;
A
#
# COMPACT_ATOMS: atom_id res chain seq x y z
N MET A 1 -9.82 -30.31 -48.07
CA MET A 1 -8.75 -29.58 -47.36
C MET A 1 -8.86 -29.90 -45.89
N ASN A 2 -7.83 -30.58 -45.37
CA ASN A 2 -7.67 -30.95 -43.97
C ASN A 2 -7.43 -29.72 -43.09
N TYR A 3 -8.07 -29.68 -41.93
CA TYR A 3 -7.45 -29.18 -40.71
C TYR A 3 -7.78 -30.16 -39.59
N THR A 4 -6.87 -31.12 -39.40
CA THR A 4 -6.79 -31.96 -38.21
C THR A 4 -6.32 -31.09 -37.05
N GLU A 5 -7.18 -30.80 -36.09
CA GLU A 5 -6.78 -30.34 -34.76
C GLU A 5 -6.03 -31.48 -34.06
N GLU A 6 -4.73 -31.56 -34.27
CA GLU A 6 -3.85 -32.29 -33.36
C GLU A 6 -3.89 -31.60 -31.99
N LYS A 7 -4.62 -32.20 -31.05
CA LYS A 7 -4.36 -32.00 -29.62
C LYS A 7 -2.98 -32.59 -29.31
N LEU A 8 -1.93 -31.84 -29.64
CA LEU A 8 -0.59 -32.01 -29.05
C LEU A 8 -0.78 -32.01 -27.53
N GLY A 9 -0.52 -33.17 -26.92
CA GLY A 9 -0.76 -33.42 -25.51
C GLY A 9 -0.22 -32.27 -24.66
N GLN A 10 -1.13 -31.53 -24.02
CA GLN A 10 -0.77 -30.64 -22.95
C GLN A 10 -0.02 -31.47 -21.91
N ALA A 11 1.15 -30.98 -21.49
CA ALA A 11 1.83 -31.51 -20.32
C ALA A 11 0.82 -31.58 -19.18
N GLU A 12 0.82 -32.65 -18.41
CA GLU A 12 0.08 -32.69 -17.15
C GLU A 12 0.69 -31.58 -16.26
N LYS A 13 -0.07 -30.50 -16.07
CA LYS A 13 0.38 -29.30 -15.37
C LYS A 13 0.78 -29.70 -13.95
N THR A 14 1.97 -29.32 -13.51
CA THR A 14 2.33 -29.52 -12.10
C THR A 14 1.35 -28.73 -11.23
N GLU A 15 0.54 -29.45 -10.45
CA GLU A 15 -0.45 -28.87 -9.53
C GLU A 15 0.22 -28.52 -8.20
N LEU A 16 -0.21 -27.40 -7.61
CA LEU A 16 0.12 -27.02 -6.25
C LEU A 16 -0.99 -27.55 -5.33
N ASP A 17 -0.65 -27.88 -4.08
CA ASP A 17 -1.66 -28.32 -3.13
C ASP A 17 -2.65 -27.19 -2.77
N ALA A 18 -3.83 -27.58 -2.28
CA ALA A 18 -4.91 -26.63 -1.98
C ALA A 18 -4.54 -25.58 -0.93
N HIS A 19 -3.63 -25.91 0.00
CA HIS A 19 -3.17 -24.97 1.01
C HIS A 19 -2.26 -23.90 0.39
N PHE A 20 -1.34 -24.31 -0.49
CA PHE A 20 -0.48 -23.40 -1.22
C PHE A 20 -1.28 -22.46 -2.14
N GLU A 21 -2.27 -22.98 -2.85
CA GLU A 21 -3.17 -22.17 -3.69
C GLU A 21 -3.95 -21.14 -2.86
N ASN A 22 -4.41 -21.51 -1.66
CA ASN A 22 -5.04 -20.57 -0.73
C ASN A 22 -4.09 -19.44 -0.31
N LEU A 23 -2.84 -19.79 0.01
CA LEU A 23 -1.80 -18.83 0.37
C LEU A 23 -1.50 -17.85 -0.78
N LEU A 24 -1.42 -18.34 -2.03
CA LEU A 24 -1.26 -17.51 -3.23
C LEU A 24 -2.42 -16.54 -3.40
N GLN A 25 -3.65 -17.03 -3.31
CA GLN A 25 -4.85 -16.20 -3.44
C GLN A 25 -4.92 -15.13 -2.34
N ARG A 26 -4.58 -15.49 -1.10
CA ARG A 26 -4.53 -14.55 0.04
C ARG A 26 -3.48 -13.48 -0.19
N SER A 27 -2.33 -13.83 -0.74
CA SER A 27 -1.26 -12.89 -1.09
C SER A 27 -1.70 -11.88 -2.14
N ASP A 28 -2.35 -12.34 -3.21
CA ASP A 28 -2.83 -11.46 -4.28
C ASP A 28 -3.92 -10.49 -3.79
N LYS A 29 -4.85 -10.98 -2.95
CA LYS A 29 -5.83 -10.12 -2.27
C LYS A 29 -5.14 -9.11 -1.38
N THR A 30 -4.16 -9.54 -0.58
CA THR A 30 -3.43 -8.66 0.35
C THR A 30 -2.74 -7.52 -0.39
N LYS A 31 -2.03 -7.83 -1.49
CA LYS A 31 -1.44 -6.83 -2.36
C LYS A 31 -2.49 -5.83 -2.85
N GLN A 32 -3.51 -6.34 -3.54
CA GLN A 32 -4.51 -5.52 -4.22
C GLN A 32 -5.21 -4.56 -3.25
N TRP A 33 -5.62 -5.06 -2.09
CA TRP A 33 -6.34 -4.26 -1.12
C TRP A 33 -5.43 -3.30 -0.37
N THR A 34 -4.17 -3.67 -0.12
CA THR A 34 -3.19 -2.75 0.47
C THR A 34 -2.88 -1.58 -0.47
N GLU A 35 -2.70 -1.83 -1.78
CA GLU A 35 -2.52 -0.78 -2.79
C GLU A 35 -3.71 0.16 -2.88
N LYS A 36 -4.94 -0.39 -2.87
CA LYS A 36 -6.17 0.42 -2.90
C LYS A 36 -6.32 1.26 -1.64
N LEU A 37 -6.12 0.65 -0.47
CA LEU A 37 -6.22 1.33 0.82
C LEU A 37 -5.22 2.49 0.90
N LEU A 38 -3.96 2.23 0.54
CA LEU A 38 -2.92 3.26 0.50
C LEU A 38 -3.33 4.45 -0.37
N ARG A 39 -3.77 4.21 -1.62
CA ARG A 39 -4.17 5.28 -2.55
C ARG A 39 -5.37 6.09 -2.05
N SER A 40 -6.38 5.41 -1.51
CA SER A 40 -7.56 6.06 -0.96
C SER A 40 -7.22 6.92 0.25
N SER A 41 -6.38 6.42 1.15
CA SER A 41 -5.94 7.16 2.34
C SER A 41 -5.01 8.32 1.99
N GLU A 42 -4.13 8.19 0.99
CA GLU A 42 -3.35 9.33 0.48
C GLU A 42 -4.25 10.45 -0.07
N THR A 43 -5.32 10.08 -0.78
CA THR A 43 -6.29 11.05 -1.33
C THR A 43 -7.12 11.71 -0.23
N LEU A 44 -7.45 10.99 0.84
CA LEU A 44 -8.09 11.55 2.02
C LEU A 44 -7.19 12.61 2.69
N LEU A 45 -5.92 12.29 2.91
CA LEU A 45 -4.99 13.15 3.65
C LEU A 45 -4.46 14.32 2.81
N GLN A 46 -4.34 14.14 1.49
CA GLN A 46 -3.98 15.20 0.56
C GLN A 46 -4.76 15.03 -0.76
N PRO A 47 -5.96 15.65 -0.87
CA PRO A 47 -6.80 15.54 -2.05
C PRO A 47 -6.13 16.10 -3.32
N ASN A 48 -5.23 17.07 -3.19
CA ASN A 48 -4.57 17.71 -4.32
C ASN A 48 -3.49 16.77 -4.92
N PRO A 49 -3.67 16.24 -6.15
CA PRO A 49 -2.73 15.31 -6.76
C PRO A 49 -1.37 15.94 -7.08
N SER A 50 -1.34 17.23 -7.42
CA SER A 50 -0.09 17.95 -7.71
C SER A 50 0.77 18.07 -6.45
N VAL A 51 0.15 18.35 -5.30
CA VAL A 51 0.84 18.41 -4.02
C VAL A 51 1.34 17.03 -3.59
N ARG A 52 0.54 15.97 -3.78
CA ARG A 52 0.99 14.59 -3.51
C ARG A 52 2.21 14.21 -4.34
N MET A 53 2.20 14.57 -5.63
CA MET A 53 3.33 14.30 -6.52
C MET A 53 4.58 15.08 -6.09
N GLU A 54 4.42 16.36 -5.73
CA GLU A 54 5.51 17.19 -5.21
C GLU A 54 6.11 16.58 -3.94
N ASP A 55 5.27 16.19 -2.97
CA ASP A 55 5.71 15.58 -1.71
C ASP A 55 6.45 14.25 -1.92
N PHE A 56 6.01 13.44 -2.89
CA PHE A 56 6.72 12.23 -3.30
C PHE A 56 8.13 12.53 -3.83
N PHE A 57 8.30 13.60 -4.62
CA PHE A 57 9.63 14.01 -5.09
C PHE A 57 10.53 14.46 -3.94
N TYR A 58 10.00 15.26 -3.00
CA TYR A 58 10.76 15.65 -1.80
C TYR A 58 11.23 14.44 -1.01
N GLU A 59 10.35 13.46 -0.79
CA GLU A 59 10.66 12.20 -0.11
C GLU A 59 11.75 11.41 -0.84
N LYS A 60 11.66 11.24 -2.17
CA LYS A 60 12.68 10.53 -2.95
C LYS A 60 14.04 11.25 -3.01
N MET A 61 14.06 12.57 -2.83
CA MET A 61 15.28 13.37 -2.79
C MET A 61 15.86 13.54 -1.38
N ASP A 62 15.23 12.94 -0.36
CA ASP A 62 15.55 13.15 1.06
C ASP A 62 15.61 14.64 1.44
N LYS A 63 14.68 15.42 0.86
CA LYS A 63 14.56 16.86 1.11
C LYS A 63 13.40 17.12 2.05
N LYS A 64 13.58 18.11 2.94
CA LYS A 64 12.50 18.58 3.81
C LYS A 64 11.31 19.07 2.95
N LYS A 65 10.12 18.53 3.24
CA LYS A 65 8.87 18.97 2.60
C LYS A 65 8.66 20.47 2.86
N ARG A 66 8.11 21.16 1.87
CA ARG A 66 7.72 22.56 2.02
C ARG A 66 6.62 22.67 3.06
N ASP A 67 6.78 23.57 4.02
CA ASP A 67 5.68 23.93 4.91
C ASP A 67 4.66 24.74 4.11
N ARG A 68 3.42 24.24 4.04
CA ARG A 68 2.32 24.83 3.27
C ARG A 68 1.19 25.12 4.23
N TYR A 69 0.50 26.23 3.99
CA TYR A 69 -0.71 26.52 4.74
C TYR A 69 -1.79 25.54 4.31
N THR A 70 -2.40 24.90 5.30
CA THR A 70 -3.69 24.23 5.17
C THR A 70 -4.76 25.21 4.71
N ASN A 71 -5.89 24.70 4.23
CA ASN A 71 -7.01 25.56 3.85
C ASN A 71 -7.53 26.36 5.05
N ALA A 72 -7.52 25.77 6.25
CA ALA A 72 -7.87 26.45 7.49
C ALA A 72 -6.89 27.58 7.81
N GLU A 73 -5.57 27.37 7.71
CA GLU A 73 -4.58 28.43 7.92
C GLU A 73 -4.70 29.56 6.88
N GLN A 74 -4.96 29.24 5.61
CA GLN A 74 -5.17 30.25 4.57
C GLN A 74 -6.36 31.15 4.91
N LEU A 75 -7.49 30.57 5.31
CA LEU A 75 -8.66 31.33 5.77
C LEU A 75 -8.36 32.11 7.05
N GLY A 76 -7.66 31.49 8.00
CA GLY A 76 -7.28 32.10 9.27
C GLY A 76 -6.45 33.35 9.09
N GLN A 77 -5.47 33.30 8.18
CA GLN A 77 -4.63 34.45 7.84
C GLN A 77 -5.47 35.61 7.28
N VAL A 78 -6.35 35.34 6.32
CA VAL A 78 -7.23 36.36 5.73
C VAL A 78 -8.14 37.00 6.79
N MET A 79 -8.71 36.20 7.70
CA MET A 79 -9.55 36.70 8.78
C MET A 79 -8.78 37.60 9.75
N ILE A 80 -7.56 37.20 10.12
CA ILE A 80 -6.70 37.99 11.01
C ILE A 80 -6.34 39.32 10.35
N ASP A 81 -5.88 39.30 9.10
CA ASP A 81 -5.49 40.50 8.36
C ASP A 81 -6.68 41.45 8.19
N SER A 82 -7.84 40.90 7.82
CA SER A 82 -9.08 41.69 7.70
C SER A 82 -9.49 42.31 9.03
N GLY A 83 -9.44 41.54 10.13
CA GLY A 83 -9.82 42.05 11.45
C GLY A 83 -8.87 43.13 11.97
N ASN A 84 -7.58 43.04 11.64
CA ASN A 84 -6.61 44.09 11.92
C ASN A 84 -6.88 45.37 11.11
N ASP A 85 -7.28 45.24 9.85
CA ASP A 85 -7.62 46.38 8.97
C ASP A 85 -8.88 47.13 9.41
N TYR A 86 -9.93 46.41 9.85
CA TYR A 86 -11.12 47.02 10.47
C TYR A 86 -10.81 47.75 11.78
N GLY A 87 -9.71 47.40 12.44
CA GLY A 87 -9.24 48.03 13.67
C GLY A 87 -9.91 47.47 14.95
N PRO A 88 -9.23 47.64 16.10
CA PRO A 88 -9.61 47.02 17.38
C PRO A 88 -10.89 47.59 18.01
N GLY A 89 -11.41 48.70 17.48
CA GLY A 89 -12.60 49.38 17.99
C GLY A 89 -13.92 48.81 17.50
N THR A 90 -13.90 47.79 16.63
CA THR A 90 -15.12 47.19 16.05
C THR A 90 -15.35 45.78 16.60
N ALA A 91 -16.59 45.44 16.93
CA ALA A 91 -16.99 44.10 17.32
C ALA A 91 -16.69 43.10 16.20
N TYR A 92 -16.88 43.51 14.95
CA TYR A 92 -16.58 42.68 13.78
C TYR A 92 -15.09 42.39 13.61
N GLY A 93 -14.21 43.40 13.71
CA GLY A 93 -12.76 43.22 13.62
C GLY A 93 -12.23 42.27 14.70
N ASN A 94 -12.67 42.49 15.95
CA ASN A 94 -12.33 41.61 17.07
C ASN A 94 -12.83 40.17 16.87
N SER A 95 -14.04 40.01 16.33
CA SER A 95 -14.62 38.70 15.99
C SER A 95 -13.82 37.97 14.91
N LEU A 96 -13.43 38.67 13.84
CA LEU A 96 -12.62 38.12 12.75
C LEU A 96 -11.26 37.63 13.25
N ILE A 97 -10.58 38.41 14.10
CA ILE A 97 -9.29 38.00 14.68
C ILE A 97 -9.45 36.70 15.48
N LYS A 98 -10.49 36.58 16.32
CA LYS A 98 -10.74 35.36 17.12
C LYS A 98 -11.07 34.15 16.26
N CYS A 99 -11.92 34.32 15.25
CA CYS A 99 -12.21 33.28 14.28
C CYS A 99 -10.94 32.84 13.54
N GLY A 100 -10.14 33.79 13.06
CA GLY A 100 -8.92 33.51 12.32
C GLY A 100 -7.87 32.78 13.16
N GLN A 101 -7.66 33.19 14.41
CA GLN A 101 -6.78 32.49 15.35
C GLN A 101 -7.22 31.03 15.58
N THR A 102 -8.53 30.80 15.71
CA THR A 102 -9.08 29.44 15.87
C THR A 102 -8.86 28.61 14.60
N GLN A 103 -9.01 29.20 13.41
CA GLN A 103 -8.72 28.52 12.15
C GLN A 103 -7.23 28.15 12.02
N MET A 104 -6.30 29.00 12.49
CA MET A 104 -4.88 28.64 12.56
C MET A 104 -4.63 27.42 13.46
N GLN A 105 -5.32 27.34 14.61
CA GLN A 105 -5.23 26.18 15.51
C GLN A 105 -5.75 24.89 14.85
N ILE A 106 -6.86 24.98 14.11
CA ILE A 106 -7.42 23.85 13.37
C ILE A 106 -6.47 23.37 12.27
N GLY A 107 -5.87 24.29 11.52
CA GLY A 107 -4.90 23.93 10.49
C GLY A 107 -3.63 23.28 11.05
N ASN A 108 -3.16 23.73 12.21
CA ASN A 108 -2.06 23.06 12.92
C ASN A 108 -2.44 21.64 13.36
N ALA A 109 -3.63 21.45 13.94
CA ALA A 109 -4.12 20.11 14.29
C ALA A 109 -4.27 19.19 13.06
N GLU A 110 -4.66 19.75 11.91
CA GLU A 110 -4.73 19.01 10.63
C GLU A 110 -3.33 18.57 10.18
N LYS A 111 -2.32 19.44 10.28
CA LYS A 111 -0.93 19.07 9.97
C LYS A 111 -0.43 17.93 10.85
N GLU A 112 -0.69 17.99 12.16
CA GLU A 112 -0.32 16.93 13.11
C GLU A 112 -1.02 15.60 12.79
N PHE A 113 -2.32 15.65 12.48
CA PHE A 113 -3.09 14.49 12.03
C PHE A 113 -2.50 13.86 10.77
N VAL A 114 -2.29 14.67 9.72
CA VAL A 114 -1.74 14.20 8.44
C VAL A 114 -0.35 13.59 8.66
N GLN A 115 0.50 14.22 9.47
CA GLN A 115 1.83 13.71 9.77
C GLN A 115 1.78 12.36 10.52
N SER A 116 0.92 12.24 11.54
CA SER A 116 0.74 10.99 12.29
C SER A 116 0.22 9.86 11.39
N ALA A 117 -0.81 10.13 10.58
CA ALA A 117 -1.37 9.16 9.65
C ALA A 117 -0.36 8.75 8.56
N CYS A 118 0.47 9.68 8.06
CA CYS A 118 1.54 9.34 7.13
C CYS A 118 2.57 8.39 7.76
N ASN A 119 3.03 8.69 8.98
CA ASN A 119 4.10 7.93 9.62
C ASN A 119 3.64 6.55 10.12
N ASN A 120 2.47 6.48 10.73
CA ASN A 120 2.04 5.31 11.49
C ASN A 120 1.09 4.41 10.68
N PHE A 121 0.55 4.90 9.56
CA PHE A 121 -0.36 4.14 8.72
C PHE A 121 0.12 4.04 7.27
N LEU A 122 0.36 5.16 6.56
CA LEU A 122 0.76 5.07 5.14
C LEU A 122 2.16 4.46 4.97
N GLN A 123 3.14 4.87 5.78
CA GLN A 123 4.52 4.40 5.62
C GLN A 123 4.68 2.89 5.83
N PRO A 124 4.06 2.26 6.86
CA PRO A 124 4.06 0.80 6.98
C PRO A 124 3.49 0.07 5.76
N LEU A 125 2.37 0.56 5.21
CA LEU A 125 1.77 -0.03 4.00
C LEU A 125 2.69 0.12 2.78
N LYS A 126 3.34 1.30 2.61
CA LYS A 126 4.33 1.53 1.56
C LYS A 126 5.54 0.60 1.70
N ASN A 127 6.09 0.49 2.90
CA ASN A 127 7.24 -0.38 3.18
C ASN A 127 6.92 -1.85 2.87
N PHE A 128 5.74 -2.33 3.25
CA PHE A 128 5.28 -3.67 2.90
C PHE A 128 5.19 -3.87 1.38
N LEU A 129 4.61 -2.91 0.65
CA LEU A 129 4.45 -3.01 -0.80
C LEU A 129 5.79 -2.93 -1.55
N GLU A 130 6.71 -2.07 -1.13
CA GLU A 130 8.01 -1.86 -1.77
C GLU A 130 9.05 -2.93 -1.37
N GLY A 131 8.92 -3.52 -0.18
CA GLY A 131 9.80 -4.55 0.36
C GLY A 131 9.23 -5.96 0.18
N ASP A 132 8.50 -6.43 1.20
CA ASP A 132 8.02 -7.82 1.30
C ASP A 132 7.25 -8.26 0.06
N MET A 133 6.33 -7.41 -0.40
CA MET A 133 5.45 -7.75 -1.51
C MET A 133 6.20 -7.82 -2.85
N ARG A 134 7.25 -7.01 -3.03
CA ARG A 134 8.15 -7.09 -4.19
C ARG A 134 8.93 -8.40 -4.18
N THR A 135 9.43 -8.81 -3.02
CA THR A 135 10.12 -10.10 -2.84
C THR A 135 9.19 -11.27 -3.15
N ILE A 136 7.99 -11.29 -2.57
CA ILE A 136 6.99 -12.34 -2.83
C ILE A 136 6.65 -12.42 -4.32
N GLN A 137 6.46 -11.30 -5.02
CA GLN A 137 6.20 -11.32 -6.46
C GLN A 137 7.36 -11.89 -7.27
N LYS A 138 8.59 -11.56 -6.89
CA LYS A 138 9.80 -12.11 -7.51
C LYS A 138 9.86 -13.63 -7.34
N GLU A 139 9.70 -14.12 -6.11
CA GLU A 139 9.76 -15.56 -5.83
C GLU A 139 8.59 -16.33 -6.46
N LYS A 140 7.37 -15.76 -6.49
CA LYS A 140 6.24 -16.30 -7.27
C LYS A 140 6.58 -16.45 -8.75
N LYS A 141 7.25 -15.46 -9.35
CA LYS A 141 7.68 -15.51 -10.76
C LYS A 141 8.73 -16.59 -10.99
N ILE A 142 9.69 -16.73 -10.07
CA ILE A 142 10.71 -17.79 -10.16
C ILE A 142 10.05 -19.16 -10.03
N LEU A 143 9.11 -19.34 -9.10
CA LEU A 143 8.34 -20.57 -8.92
C LEU A 143 7.61 -20.96 -10.20
N GLU A 144 6.91 -20.02 -10.84
CA GLU A 144 6.22 -20.29 -12.11
C GLU A 144 7.19 -20.74 -13.21
N ASN A 145 8.36 -20.12 -13.31
CA ASN A 145 9.39 -20.55 -14.26
C ASN A 145 9.89 -21.97 -13.96
N LYS A 146 10.15 -22.30 -12.68
CA LYS A 146 10.57 -23.64 -12.28
C LYS A 146 9.48 -24.69 -12.54
N ARG A 147 8.21 -24.33 -12.39
CA ARG A 147 7.08 -25.19 -12.75
C ARG A 147 7.10 -25.52 -14.24
N LEU A 148 7.30 -24.51 -15.09
CA LEU A 148 7.38 -24.69 -16.54
C LEU A 148 8.59 -25.54 -16.95
N ASP A 149 9.75 -25.34 -16.31
CA ASP A 149 10.94 -26.18 -16.52
C ASP A 149 10.67 -27.65 -16.16
N LEU A 150 10.02 -27.88 -15.01
CA LEU A 150 9.62 -29.22 -14.55
C LEU A 150 8.65 -29.88 -15.54
N ASP A 151 7.61 -29.16 -15.97
CA ASP A 151 6.64 -29.66 -16.97
C ASP A 151 7.34 -30.00 -18.30
N ALA A 152 8.33 -29.21 -18.71
CA ALA A 152 9.14 -29.48 -19.89
C ALA A 152 10.00 -30.75 -19.74
N CYS A 153 10.64 -30.96 -18.58
CA CYS A 153 11.40 -32.18 -18.29
C CYS A 153 10.51 -33.43 -18.25
N LYS A 154 9.31 -33.34 -17.65
CA LYS A 154 8.31 -34.43 -17.67
C LYS A 154 7.95 -34.84 -19.10
N ASN A 155 7.74 -33.86 -19.97
CA ASN A 155 7.46 -34.09 -21.40
C ASN A 155 8.64 -34.71 -22.14
N ARG A 156 9.88 -34.25 -21.88
CA ARG A 156 11.10 -34.84 -22.48
C ARG A 156 11.25 -36.30 -22.09
N LEU A 157 11.04 -36.64 -20.81
CA LEU A 157 11.09 -38.02 -20.34
C LEU A 157 10.03 -38.89 -21.03
N ARG A 158 8.79 -38.40 -21.13
CA ARG A 158 7.72 -39.12 -21.85
C ARG A 158 8.10 -39.40 -23.30
N LYS A 159 8.70 -38.43 -24.00
CA LYS A 159 9.17 -38.62 -25.39
C LYS A 159 10.34 -39.60 -25.49
N ALA A 160 11.32 -39.52 -24.61
CA ALA A 160 12.46 -40.44 -24.58
C ALA A 160 12.00 -41.90 -24.40
N LYS A 161 10.98 -42.13 -23.54
CA LYS A 161 10.40 -43.47 -23.32
C LYS A 161 9.67 -44.05 -24.54
N THR A 162 9.28 -43.22 -25.53
CA THR A 162 8.58 -43.67 -26.74
C THR A 162 9.49 -43.99 -27.93
N GLN A 163 10.79 -43.68 -27.84
CA GLN A 163 11.77 -44.05 -28.87
C GLN A 163 12.11 -45.55 -28.79
N ALA A 164 12.83 -46.12 -29.75
CA ALA A 164 13.23 -47.54 -29.74
C ALA A 164 14.72 -47.70 -30.10
N GLY A 165 15.42 -48.61 -29.41
CA GLY A 165 16.82 -49.00 -29.68
C GLY A 165 17.82 -48.57 -28.60
N GLN A 166 19.09 -48.95 -28.70
CA GLN A 166 20.11 -48.67 -27.65
C GLN A 166 20.32 -47.18 -27.32
N GLN A 167 20.04 -46.26 -28.26
CA GLN A 167 20.06 -44.81 -27.99
C GLN A 167 18.93 -44.34 -27.07
N GLN A 168 17.89 -45.16 -26.89
CA GLN A 168 16.77 -44.90 -25.99
C GLN A 168 17.20 -44.94 -24.52
N ASP A 169 17.99 -45.94 -24.12
CA ASP A 169 18.36 -46.13 -22.71
C ASP A 169 19.18 -44.95 -22.20
N ASP A 170 20.16 -44.50 -22.97
CA ASP A 170 20.97 -43.31 -22.65
C ASP A 170 20.12 -42.02 -22.63
N ALA A 171 19.20 -41.87 -23.58
CA ALA A 171 18.31 -40.71 -23.65
C ALA A 171 17.31 -40.66 -22.48
N VAL A 172 16.79 -41.83 -22.07
CA VAL A 172 15.92 -41.98 -20.91
C VAL A 172 16.69 -41.67 -19.63
N ALA A 173 17.88 -42.26 -19.44
CA ALA A 173 18.71 -42.00 -18.25
C ALA A 173 19.04 -40.51 -18.09
N LYS A 174 19.38 -39.82 -19.20
CA LYS A 174 19.61 -38.38 -19.20
C LYS A 174 18.35 -37.59 -18.86
N ALA A 175 17.20 -37.92 -19.47
CA ALA A 175 15.95 -37.24 -19.20
C ALA A 175 15.45 -37.44 -17.75
N GLU A 176 15.72 -38.60 -17.14
CA GLU A 176 15.42 -38.86 -15.73
C GLU A 176 16.32 -38.05 -14.80
N ALA A 177 17.61 -37.92 -15.13
CA ALA A 177 18.52 -37.06 -14.38
C ALA A 177 18.08 -35.58 -14.44
N ASP A 178 17.77 -35.07 -15.63
CA ASP A 178 17.28 -33.70 -15.82
C ASP A 178 15.95 -33.46 -15.08
N LEU A 179 15.03 -34.43 -15.11
CA LEU A 179 13.78 -34.36 -14.38
C LEU A 179 13.99 -34.29 -12.86
N ARG A 180 14.91 -35.10 -12.32
CA ARG A 180 15.24 -35.10 -10.89
C ARG A 180 15.79 -33.73 -10.45
N VAL A 181 16.66 -33.13 -11.25
CA VAL A 181 17.18 -31.78 -10.98
C VAL A 181 16.06 -30.74 -11.02
N ALA A 182 15.23 -30.74 -12.06
CA ALA A 182 14.12 -29.80 -12.20
C ALA A 182 13.11 -29.92 -11.04
N GLN A 183 12.82 -31.15 -10.60
CA GLN A 183 11.94 -31.40 -9.45
C GLN A 183 12.54 -30.82 -8.17
N SER A 184 13.82 -31.08 -7.89
CA SER A 184 14.48 -30.56 -6.69
C SER A 184 14.52 -29.02 -6.63
N GLU A 185 14.74 -28.37 -7.77
CA GLU A 185 14.72 -26.91 -7.88
C GLU A 185 13.30 -26.33 -7.72
N PHE A 186 12.29 -27.01 -8.27
CA PHE A 186 10.90 -26.63 -8.06
C PHE A 186 10.49 -26.76 -6.60
N ASP A 187 10.78 -27.89 -5.96
CA ASP A 187 10.43 -28.14 -4.56
C ASP A 187 11.09 -27.12 -3.62
N ARG A 188 12.39 -26.83 -3.85
CA ARG A 188 13.13 -25.81 -3.11
C ARG A 188 12.49 -24.42 -3.28
N GLN A 189 12.13 -24.06 -4.51
CA GLN A 189 11.51 -22.76 -4.78
C GLN A 189 10.08 -22.65 -4.24
N ALA A 190 9.33 -23.76 -4.25
CA ALA A 190 8.01 -23.85 -3.67
C ALA A 190 8.08 -23.58 -2.16
N GLU A 191 9.03 -24.21 -1.46
CA GLU A 191 9.21 -24.00 -0.02
C GLU A 191 9.59 -22.54 0.32
N ILE A 192 10.52 -21.95 -0.42
CA ILE A 192 10.88 -20.52 -0.26
C ILE A 192 9.64 -19.63 -0.43
N THR A 193 8.86 -19.89 -1.47
CA THR A 193 7.67 -19.09 -1.76
C THR A 193 6.60 -19.30 -0.69
N LYS A 194 6.40 -20.54 -0.23
CA LYS A 194 5.45 -20.89 0.84
C LYS A 194 5.74 -20.12 2.12
N LEU A 195 6.99 -20.15 2.59
CA LEU A 195 7.40 -19.45 3.81
C LEU A 195 7.10 -17.95 3.76
N LEU A 196 7.36 -17.32 2.61
CA LEU A 196 7.02 -15.90 2.40
C LEU A 196 5.51 -15.65 2.42
N LEU A 197 4.71 -16.53 1.81
CA LEU A 197 3.24 -16.39 1.79
C LEU A 197 2.61 -16.64 3.17
N GLU A 198 3.19 -17.52 3.99
CA GLU A 198 2.78 -17.75 5.38
C GLU A 198 3.08 -16.52 6.25
N GLY A 199 4.22 -15.85 5.99
CA GLY A 199 4.62 -14.61 6.66
C GLY A 199 3.62 -13.46 6.56
N ILE A 200 2.74 -13.45 5.56
CA ILE A 200 1.67 -12.45 5.38
C ILE A 200 0.76 -12.36 6.61
N SER A 201 0.56 -13.45 7.34
CA SER A 201 -0.25 -13.43 8.57
C SER A 201 0.34 -12.48 9.63
N SER A 202 1.67 -12.42 9.73
CA SER A 202 2.38 -11.51 10.64
C SER A 202 2.23 -10.06 10.18
N THR A 203 2.34 -9.81 8.86
CA THR A 203 2.07 -8.51 8.27
C THR A 203 0.66 -8.03 8.58
N HIS A 204 -0.36 -8.89 8.50
CA HIS A 204 -1.74 -8.52 8.85
C HIS A 204 -1.86 -8.09 10.31
N ALA A 205 -1.18 -8.78 11.24
CA ALA A 205 -1.16 -8.36 12.65
C ALA A 205 -0.53 -6.97 12.82
N HIS A 206 0.49 -6.64 12.02
CA HIS A 206 1.06 -5.29 12.00
C HIS A 206 0.09 -4.25 11.41
N HIS A 207 -0.53 -4.54 10.27
CA HIS A 207 -1.50 -3.64 9.64
C HIS A 207 -2.71 -3.35 10.54
N LEU A 208 -3.14 -4.32 11.36
CA LEU A 208 -4.19 -4.10 12.36
C LEU A 208 -3.77 -3.07 13.41
N ARG A 209 -2.50 -3.06 13.84
CA ARG A 209 -1.99 -2.01 14.75
C ARG A 209 -1.99 -0.65 14.06
N CYS A 210 -1.48 -0.58 12.83
CA CYS A 210 -1.49 0.65 12.04
C CYS A 210 -2.90 1.22 11.82
N LEU A 211 -3.91 0.35 11.67
CA LEU A 211 -5.31 0.78 11.58
C LEU A 211 -5.80 1.42 12.88
N ASN A 212 -5.43 0.88 14.04
CA ASN A 212 -5.75 1.50 15.32
C ASN A 212 -5.06 2.86 15.47
N ASP A 213 -3.78 2.95 15.11
CA ASP A 213 -3.04 4.22 15.14
C ASP A 213 -3.70 5.28 14.24
N PHE A 214 -4.21 4.87 13.07
CA PHE A 214 -4.94 5.75 12.16
C PHE A 214 -6.29 6.22 12.72
N ILE A 215 -7.01 5.33 13.41
CA ILE A 215 -8.27 5.67 14.09
C ILE A 215 -8.01 6.65 15.23
N GLU A 216 -7.00 6.39 16.07
CA GLU A 216 -6.63 7.27 17.17
C GLU A 216 -6.20 8.66 16.66
N ALA A 217 -5.42 8.72 15.58
CA ALA A 217 -5.04 9.99 14.96
C ALA A 217 -6.26 10.81 14.50
N GLN A 218 -7.24 10.16 13.86
CA GLN A 218 -8.50 10.82 13.46
C GLN A 218 -9.32 11.27 14.67
N MET A 219 -9.48 10.41 15.68
CA MET A 219 -10.22 10.73 16.89
C MET A 219 -9.65 11.95 17.60
N ASN A 220 -8.32 11.99 17.77
CA ASN A 220 -7.63 13.11 18.40
C ASN A 220 -7.83 14.41 17.62
N TYR A 221 -7.70 14.37 16.29
CA TYR A 221 -7.94 15.53 15.43
C TYR A 221 -9.35 16.10 15.60
N TYR A 222 -10.37 15.27 15.41
CA TYR A 222 -11.76 15.74 15.49
C TYR A 222 -12.13 16.22 16.89
N ALA A 223 -11.63 15.57 17.94
CA ALA A 223 -11.85 16.00 19.32
C ALA A 223 -11.21 17.37 19.60
N GLN A 224 -9.98 17.60 19.15
CA GLN A 224 -9.31 18.88 19.29
C GLN A 224 -10.03 19.99 18.51
N CYS A 225 -10.39 19.76 17.25
CA CYS A 225 -11.12 20.74 16.45
C CYS A 225 -12.47 21.10 17.07
N HIS A 226 -13.20 20.11 17.59
CA HIS A 226 -14.45 20.35 18.32
C HIS A 226 -14.21 21.24 19.54
N GLN A 227 -13.17 20.95 20.34
CA GLN A 227 -12.83 21.74 21.51
C GLN A 227 -12.48 23.20 21.15
N TYR A 228 -11.68 23.41 20.10
CA TYR A 228 -11.35 24.75 19.61
C TYR A 228 -12.59 25.54 19.21
N MET A 229 -13.55 24.90 18.53
CA MET A 229 -14.81 25.56 18.14
C MET A 229 -15.72 25.86 19.33
N VAL A 230 -15.77 24.98 20.34
CA VAL A 230 -16.50 25.22 21.59
C VAL A 230 -15.94 26.44 22.32
N ASP A 231 -14.61 26.56 22.39
CA ASP A 231 -13.96 27.68 23.07
C ASP A 231 -14.07 28.99 22.29
N LEU A 232 -14.02 28.94 20.95
CA LEU A 232 -14.36 30.10 20.11
C LEU A 232 -15.78 30.58 20.39
N ARG A 233 -16.78 29.69 20.42
CA ARG A 233 -18.17 30.08 20.72
C ARG A 233 -18.30 30.83 22.06
N LYS A 234 -17.58 30.39 23.10
CA LYS A 234 -17.55 31.09 24.39
C LYS A 234 -16.90 32.46 24.28
N GLN A 235 -15.77 32.57 23.59
CA GLN A 235 -15.07 33.84 23.36
C GLN A 235 -15.94 34.84 22.59
N MET A 236 -16.65 34.38 21.56
CA MET A 236 -17.55 35.21 20.76
C MET A 236 -18.70 35.79 21.59
N GLY A 237 -19.24 35.03 22.55
CA GLY A 237 -20.29 35.52 23.45
C GLY A 237 -19.85 36.63 24.41
N SER A 238 -18.55 36.90 24.53
CA SER A 238 -17.99 37.97 25.35
C SER A 238 -17.68 39.26 24.59
N ILE A 239 -17.81 39.25 23.25
CA ILE A 239 -17.55 40.44 22.43
C ILE A 239 -18.76 41.37 22.51
N PRO A 240 -18.59 42.64 22.94
CA PRO A 240 -19.69 43.61 22.97
C PRO A 240 -20.22 43.86 21.56
N ALA A 241 -21.53 44.06 21.41
CA ALA A 241 -22.09 44.52 20.13
C ALA A 241 -21.67 45.96 19.84
N ASP A 242 -21.44 46.27 18.57
CA ASP A 242 -21.29 47.67 18.13
C ASP A 242 -22.64 48.40 18.35
N ASN A 243 -22.60 49.56 19.01
CA ASN A 243 -23.78 50.43 19.23
C ASN A 243 -24.24 51.11 17.94
#